data_AF-A0A3S4B892-F1
#
_entry.id   AF-A0A3S4B892-F1
#
_cell.length_a   1.000
_cell.length_b   1.000
_cell.length_c   1.000
_cell.angle_alpha   90.00
_cell.angle_beta   90.00
_cell.angle_gamma   90.00
#
_symmetry.space_group_name_H-M   'P 1'
#
loop_
_entity.id
_entity.type
_entity.pdbx_description
1 polymer ?
#
loop_
_entity_poly.entity_id
_entity_poly.type
_entity_poly.pdbx_seq_one_letter_code
_entity_poly.pdbx_strand_id
1 'polypeptide(L)'
;MLLVSALLFTLGTAECAPVAKSFPAFFVGRAIQAVGGRGVITLGQVIFAGIVPPRQRPKYYSLVLAAWALRSVLGLLLVPVSVRLKLAADTPLLSKLGSVNWIGGFLFIGGLTTFLISISWAGVQFEWKSVKTVAPLVAGIVHIALAIL
;
A
#
# COMPACT_ATOMS: atom_id res chain seq x y z
N MET A 1 1.59 3.22 20.39
CA MET A 1 1.99 2.84 19.01
C MET A 1 0.80 2.56 18.10
N LEU A 2 -0.19 1.75 18.53
CA LEU A 2 -1.39 1.51 17.71
C LEU A 2 -2.20 2.80 17.46
N LEU A 3 -2.42 3.62 18.49
CA LEU A 3 -3.12 4.90 18.37
C LEU A 3 -2.42 5.87 17.41
N VAL A 4 -1.09 5.93 17.46
CA VAL A 4 -0.29 6.75 16.52
C VAL A 4 -0.47 6.25 15.09
N SER A 5 -0.45 4.93 14.87
CA SER A 5 -0.69 4.35 13.54
C SER A 5 -2.10 4.64 13.03
N ALA A 6 -3.11 4.60 13.92
CA ALA A 6 -4.49 4.92 13.59
C ALA A 6 -4.67 6.42 13.26
N LEU A 7 -3.99 7.31 13.98
CA LEU A 7 -3.97 8.74 13.68
C LEU A 7 -3.32 9.01 12.31
N LEU A 8 -2.15 8.42 12.03
CA LEU A 8 -1.50 8.55 10.72
C LEU A 8 -2.38 8.01 9.59
N PHE A 9 -3.06 6.89 9.81
CA PHE A 9 -4.00 6.35 8.82
C PHE A 9 -5.17 7.32 8.56
N THR A 10 -5.74 7.89 9.62
CA THR A 10 -6.89 8.80 9.54
C THR A 10 -6.51 10.14 8.90
N LEU A 11 -5.34 10.70 9.25
CA LEU A 11 -4.80 11.91 8.64
C LEU A 11 -4.50 11.69 7.15
N GLY A 12 -3.84 10.59 6.80
CA GLY A 12 -3.57 10.24 5.40
C GLY A 12 -4.85 10.03 4.57
N THR A 13 -5.91 9.44 5.14
CA THR A 13 -7.23 9.37 4.48
C THR A 13 -7.90 10.74 4.33
N ALA A 14 -7.77 11.60 5.33
CA ALA A 14 -8.42 12.91 5.35
C ALA A 14 -7.79 13.86 4.32
N GLU A 15 -6.46 13.81 4.15
CA GLU A 15 -5.74 14.60 3.14
C GLU A 15 -6.09 14.22 1.70
N CYS A 16 -6.52 12.98 1.46
CA CYS A 16 -6.89 12.51 0.12
C CYS A 16 -8.17 13.18 -0.43
N ALA A 17 -9.03 13.78 0.41
CA ALA A 17 -10.29 14.37 -0.04
C ALA A 17 -10.20 15.86 -0.47
N PRO A 18 -9.48 16.76 0.24
CA PRO A 18 -9.36 18.18 -0.14
C PRO A 18 -8.17 18.48 -1.09
N VAL A 19 -7.11 17.66 -1.07
CA VAL A 19 -5.79 18.02 -1.66
C VAL A 19 -5.52 17.33 -3.01
N ALA A 20 -6.52 16.67 -3.60
CA ALA A 20 -6.42 15.99 -4.90
C ALA A 20 -6.12 16.92 -6.11
N LYS A 21 -5.92 18.23 -5.87
CA LYS A 21 -5.58 19.22 -6.91
C LYS A 21 -4.10 19.19 -7.32
N SER A 22 -3.20 18.59 -6.51
CA SER A 22 -1.78 18.47 -6.85
C SER A 22 -1.28 17.03 -6.66
N PHE A 23 -0.59 16.51 -7.68
CA PHE A 23 -0.06 15.14 -7.68
C PHE A 23 0.92 14.86 -6.52
N PRO A 24 1.86 15.77 -6.16
CA PRO A 24 2.77 15.53 -5.05
C PRO A 24 2.06 15.41 -3.69
N ALA A 25 1.04 16.22 -3.44
CA ALA A 25 0.33 16.18 -2.17
C ALA A 25 -0.56 14.94 -2.04
N PHE A 26 -1.18 14.49 -3.13
CA PHE A 26 -1.88 13.20 -3.17
C PHE A 26 -0.94 12.03 -2.87
N PHE A 27 0.27 12.05 -3.45
CA PHE A 27 1.29 11.02 -3.21
C PHE A 27 1.74 11.00 -1.73
N VAL A 28 1.99 12.17 -1.13
CA VAL A 28 2.34 12.29 0.29
C VAL A 28 1.23 11.74 1.20
N GLY A 29 -0.03 12.10 0.94
CA GLY A 29 -1.17 11.57 1.70
C GLY A 29 -1.27 10.04 1.62
N ARG A 30 -1.01 9.46 0.44
CA ARG A 30 -0.96 7.99 0.25
C ARG A 30 0.22 7.34 0.96
N ALA A 31 1.38 7.98 0.98
CA ALA A 31 2.54 7.49 1.73
C ALA A 31 2.27 7.47 3.24
N ILE A 32 1.72 8.55 3.80
CA ILE A 32 1.34 8.65 5.21
C ILE A 32 0.29 7.58 5.57
N GLN A 33 -0.76 7.45 4.74
CA GLN A 33 -1.79 6.43 4.90
C GLN A 33 -1.19 5.01 4.85
N ALA A 34 -0.23 4.75 3.95
CA ALA A 34 0.39 3.42 3.81
C ALA A 34 1.19 3.04 5.06
N VAL A 35 1.94 3.98 5.63
CA VAL A 35 2.69 3.77 6.88
C VAL A 35 1.73 3.53 8.04
N GLY A 36 0.72 4.39 8.23
CA GLY A 36 -0.29 4.21 9.28
C GLY A 36 -1.06 2.90 9.14
N GLY A 37 -1.47 2.55 7.92
CA GLY A 37 -2.20 1.33 7.61
C GLY A 37 -1.41 0.06 7.94
N ARG A 38 -0.13 -0.01 7.53
CA ARG A 38 0.73 -1.16 7.88
C ARG A 38 0.99 -1.26 9.38
N GLY A 39 1.12 -0.12 10.08
CA GLY A 39 1.26 -0.07 11.54
C GLY A 39 0.03 -0.64 12.25
N VAL A 40 -1.18 -0.22 11.84
CA VAL A 40 -2.45 -0.74 12.39
C VAL A 40 -2.57 -2.25 12.19
N ILE A 41 -2.21 -2.75 11.01
CA ILE A 41 -2.30 -4.17 10.68
C ILE A 41 -1.33 -4.98 11.54
N THR A 42 -0.05 -4.59 11.56
CA THR A 42 1.01 -5.34 12.25
C THR A 42 0.76 -5.35 13.75
N LEU A 43 0.47 -4.19 14.35
CA LEU A 43 0.19 -4.10 15.78
C LEU A 43 -1.13 -4.79 16.16
N GLY A 44 -2.14 -4.74 15.29
CA GLY A 44 -3.38 -5.48 15.47
C GLY A 44 -3.14 -6.99 15.54
N GLN A 45 -2.25 -7.52 14.69
CA GLN A 45 -1.85 -8.93 14.71
C GLN A 45 -1.04 -9.30 15.96
N VAL A 46 -0.18 -8.41 16.45
CA VAL A 46 0.58 -8.63 17.69
C VAL A 46 -0.35 -8.71 18.90
N ILE A 47 -1.29 -7.77 19.02
CA ILE A 47 -2.28 -7.77 20.12
C ILE A 47 -3.15 -9.04 20.04
N PHE A 48 -3.61 -9.38 18.84
CA PHE A 48 -4.38 -10.59 18.60
C PHE A 48 -3.63 -11.86 19.03
N ALA A 49 -2.33 -11.96 18.72
CA ALA A 49 -1.49 -13.08 19.14
C ALA A 49 -1.32 -13.15 20.66
N GLY A 50 -1.35 -12.01 21.37
CA GLY A 50 -1.28 -11.94 22.83
C GLY A 50 -2.57 -12.35 23.55
N ILE A 51 -3.74 -12.11 22.93
CA ILE A 51 -5.06 -12.41 23.54
C ILE A 51 -5.54 -13.83 23.18
N VAL A 52 -5.33 -14.28 21.94
CA VAL A 52 -5.94 -15.51 21.43
C VAL A 52 -5.05 -16.73 21.69
N PRO A 53 -5.56 -17.76 22.40
CA PRO A 53 -4.84 -19.02 22.63
C PRO A 53 -4.42 -19.69 21.31
N PRO A 54 -3.21 -20.28 21.24
CA PRO A 54 -2.64 -20.79 19.98
C PRO A 54 -3.51 -21.82 19.27
N ARG A 55 -4.30 -22.60 20.01
CA ARG A 55 -5.20 -23.63 19.48
C ARG A 55 -6.40 -23.09 18.70
N GLN A 56 -6.81 -21.85 18.97
CA GLN A 56 -7.99 -21.23 18.36
C GLN A 56 -7.63 -20.14 17.32
N ARG A 57 -6.36 -19.72 17.25
CA ARG A 57 -5.86 -18.72 16.29
C ARG A 57 -6.33 -18.96 14.85
N PRO A 58 -6.36 -20.20 14.30
CA PRO A 58 -6.82 -20.41 12.93
C PRO A 58 -8.26 -19.95 12.68
N LYS A 59 -9.17 -20.18 13.64
CA LYS A 59 -10.59 -19.83 13.54
C LYS A 59 -10.83 -18.31 13.62
N TYR A 60 -10.09 -17.63 14.49
CA TYR A 60 -10.23 -16.19 14.63
C TYR A 60 -9.47 -15.43 13.53
N TYR A 61 -8.34 -15.96 13.08
CA TYR A 61 -7.57 -15.36 12.00
C TYR A 61 -8.30 -15.46 10.66
N SER A 62 -9.04 -16.55 10.40
CA SER A 62 -9.89 -16.66 9.21
C SER A 62 -11.01 -15.62 9.20
N LEU A 63 -11.56 -15.24 10.36
CA LEU A 63 -12.53 -14.14 10.45
C LEU A 63 -11.91 -12.78 10.09
N VAL A 64 -10.67 -12.53 10.54
CA VAL A 64 -9.91 -11.32 10.17
C VAL A 64 -9.65 -11.27 8.66
N LEU A 65 -9.27 -12.39 8.06
CA LEU A 65 -9.08 -12.51 6.61
C LEU A 65 -10.39 -12.32 5.83
N ALA A 66 -11.50 -12.84 6.34
CA ALA A 66 -12.82 -12.62 5.73
C ALA A 66 -13.21 -11.13 5.72
N ALA A 67 -12.95 -10.40 6.80
CA ALA A 67 -13.18 -8.96 6.86
C ALA A 67 -12.31 -8.18 5.84
N TRP A 68 -11.10 -8.67 5.56
CA TRP A 68 -10.24 -8.11 4.51
C TRP A 68 -10.79 -8.37 3.10
N ALA A 69 -11.19 -9.61 2.82
CA ALA A 69 -11.79 -9.96 1.54
C ALA A 69 -13.07 -9.15 1.28
N LEU A 70 -13.93 -9.03 2.29
CA LEU A 70 -15.15 -8.24 2.21
C LEU A 70 -14.84 -6.77 1.89
N ARG A 71 -13.84 -6.17 2.53
CA ARG A 71 -13.41 -4.80 2.23
C ARG A 71 -12.98 -4.62 0.78
N SER A 72 -12.21 -5.56 0.23
CA SER A 72 -11.76 -5.51 -1.17
C SER A 72 -12.93 -5.62 -2.14
N VAL A 73 -13.89 -6.50 -1.86
CA VAL A 73 -15.10 -6.67 -2.67
C VAL A 73 -15.96 -5.41 -2.62
N LEU A 74 -16.21 -4.87 -1.42
CA LEU A 74 -16.95 -3.62 -1.25
C LEU A 74 -16.26 -2.45 -1.98
N GLY A 75 -14.93 -2.35 -1.89
CA GLY A 75 -14.18 -1.34 -2.63
C GLY A 75 -14.39 -1.44 -4.15
N LEU A 76 -14.26 -2.65 -4.71
CA LEU A 76 -14.46 -2.87 -6.15
C LEU A 76 -15.90 -2.58 -6.61
N LEU A 77 -16.89 -2.82 -5.76
CA LEU A 77 -18.30 -2.54 -6.05
C LEU A 77 -18.65 -1.05 -5.91
N LEU A 78 -18.10 -0.37 -4.91
CA LEU A 78 -18.38 1.04 -4.63
C LEU A 78 -17.68 1.98 -5.61
N VAL A 79 -16.45 1.68 -6.04
CA VAL A 79 -15.68 2.52 -6.99
C VAL A 79 -16.49 2.87 -8.25
N PRO A 80 -17.08 1.92 -9.01
CA PRO A 80 -17.86 2.26 -10.18
C PRO A 80 -19.10 3.09 -9.82
N VAL A 81 -19.75 2.85 -8.68
CA VAL A 81 -20.93 3.62 -8.23
C VAL A 81 -20.54 5.06 -7.87
N SER A 82 -19.46 5.28 -7.13
CA SER A 82 -18.98 6.61 -6.74
C SER A 82 -18.47 7.43 -7.93
N VAL A 83 -17.91 6.77 -8.95
CA VAL A 83 -17.40 7.41 -10.17
C VAL A 83 -18.53 7.75 -11.17
N ARG A 84 -19.73 7.18 -11.01
CA ARG A 84 -20.90 7.40 -11.91
C ARG A 84 -21.55 8.79 -11.83
N LEU A 85 -20.99 9.75 -11.11
CA LEU A 85 -21.43 11.16 -11.14
C LEU A 85 -20.71 12.02 -12.20
N LYS A 86 -19.74 11.48 -12.95
CA LYS A 86 -19.10 12.12 -14.12
C LYS A 86 -18.89 11.15 -15.27
N LEU A 87 -19.90 10.34 -15.58
CA LEU A 87 -19.81 9.42 -16.70
C LEU A 87 -20.05 10.20 -18.00
N ALA A 88 -19.00 10.78 -18.57
CA ALA A 88 -18.93 11.02 -20.00
C ALA A 88 -19.03 9.63 -20.66
N ALA A 89 -20.22 9.31 -21.17
CA ALA A 89 -20.67 7.96 -21.50
C ALA A 89 -20.13 7.42 -22.84
N ASP A 90 -19.27 8.16 -23.55
CA ASP A 90 -18.97 7.84 -24.96
C ASP A 90 -17.58 7.24 -25.25
N THR A 91 -16.79 6.88 -24.24
CA THR A 91 -15.45 6.29 -24.45
C THR A 91 -15.37 4.82 -24.03
N PRO A 92 -14.98 3.90 -24.93
CA PRO A 92 -14.85 2.48 -24.59
C PRO A 92 -13.76 2.28 -23.53
N LEU A 93 -13.98 1.32 -22.63
CA LEU A 93 -13.06 1.01 -21.50
C LEU A 93 -11.63 0.76 -21.96
N LEU A 94 -11.43 0.19 -23.16
CA LEU A 94 -10.12 -0.07 -23.74
C LEU A 94 -9.31 1.21 -23.97
N SER A 95 -9.94 2.30 -24.42
CA SER A 95 -9.25 3.58 -24.65
C SER A 95 -8.82 4.23 -23.33
N LYS A 96 -9.60 4.03 -22.26
CA LYS A 96 -9.22 4.48 -20.91
C LYS A 96 -8.09 3.62 -20.32
N LEU A 97 -8.16 2.30 -20.49
CA LEU A 97 -7.07 1.39 -20.10
C LEU A 97 -5.77 1.70 -20.85
N GLY A 98 -5.86 2.08 -22.13
CA GLY A 98 -4.72 2.51 -22.94
C GLY A 98 -4.09 3.84 -22.50
N SER A 99 -4.85 4.72 -21.84
CA SER A 99 -4.35 5.99 -21.29
C SER A 99 -3.59 5.85 -19.97
N VAL A 100 -3.55 4.66 -19.38
CA VAL A 100 -2.84 4.40 -18.12
C VAL A 100 -1.34 4.28 -18.37
N ASN A 101 -0.52 4.93 -17.54
CA ASN A 101 0.94 4.79 -17.58
C ASN A 101 1.38 3.45 -16.98
N TRP A 102 1.31 2.39 -17.78
CA TRP A 102 1.68 1.03 -17.37
C TRP A 102 3.17 0.85 -17.06
N ILE A 103 4.04 1.50 -17.83
CA ILE A 103 5.50 1.35 -17.71
C ILE A 103 5.98 1.98 -16.41
N GLY A 104 5.60 3.24 -16.16
CA GLY A 104 5.93 3.92 -14.90
C GLY A 104 5.36 3.19 -13.69
N GLY A 105 4.11 2.70 -13.80
CA GLY A 105 3.48 1.90 -12.73
C GLY A 105 4.24 0.60 -12.42
N PHE A 106 4.66 -0.15 -13.45
CA PHE A 106 5.41 -1.38 -13.26
C PHE A 106 6.80 -1.13 -12.66
N LEU A 107 7.54 -0.14 -13.19
CA LEU A 107 8.85 0.25 -12.67
C LEU A 107 8.78 0.71 -11.22
N PHE A 108 7.75 1.49 -10.86
CA PHE A 108 7.55 1.96 -9.50
C PHE A 108 7.25 0.80 -8.52
N ILE A 109 6.34 -0.11 -8.88
CA ILE A 109 5.99 -1.27 -8.03
C ILE A 109 7.19 -2.20 -7.88
N GLY A 110 7.90 -2.49 -8.97
CA GLY A 110 9.12 -3.30 -8.94
C GLY A 110 10.21 -2.66 -8.09
N GLY A 111 10.49 -1.36 -8.31
CA GLY A 111 11.49 -0.61 -7.55
C GLY A 111 11.18 -0.58 -6.06
N LEU A 112 9.92 -0.32 -5.69
CA LEU A 112 9.50 -0.29 -4.29
C LEU A 112 9.59 -1.66 -3.62
N THR A 113 9.23 -2.74 -4.30
CA THR A 113 9.34 -4.09 -3.73
C THR A 113 10.79 -4.50 -3.52
N THR A 114 11.67 -4.28 -4.49
CA THR A 114 13.11 -4.56 -4.36
C THR A 114 13.78 -3.71 -3.27
N PHE A 115 13.41 -2.43 -3.17
CA PHE A 115 13.88 -1.54 -2.12
C PHE A 115 13.46 -2.02 -0.72
N LEU A 116 12.18 -2.36 -0.53
CA LEU A 116 11.67 -2.81 0.76
C LEU A 116 12.24 -4.17 1.17
N ILE A 117 12.42 -5.10 0.24
CA ILE A 117 13.06 -6.40 0.52
C ILE A 117 14.49 -6.20 1.00
N SER A 118 15.25 -5.31 0.37
CA SER A 118 16.61 -4.99 0.79
C SER A 118 16.65 -4.51 2.25
N ILE A 119 15.82 -3.52 2.60
CA ILE A 119 15.74 -3.01 3.98
C ILE A 119 15.28 -4.10 4.95
N SER A 120 14.38 -4.99 4.53
CA SER A 120 13.87 -6.07 5.39
C SER A 120 14.94 -7.10 5.76
N TRP A 121 15.99 -7.26 4.96
CA TRP A 121 17.08 -8.22 5.20
C TRP A 121 18.33 -7.57 5.78
N ALA A 122 18.49 -6.26 5.58
CA ALA A 122 19.64 -5.49 6.04
C ALA A 122 19.79 -5.56 7.57
N GLY A 123 20.90 -6.12 8.05
CA GLY A 123 21.21 -6.24 9.48
C GLY A 123 20.52 -7.40 10.21
N VAL A 124 19.65 -8.16 9.53
CA VAL A 124 19.00 -9.36 10.10
C VAL A 124 19.52 -10.63 9.42
N GLN A 125 19.48 -10.69 8.09
CA GLN A 125 19.90 -11.86 7.30
C GLN A 125 21.28 -11.66 6.66
N PHE A 126 21.57 -10.44 6.21
CA PHE A 126 22.82 -10.09 5.57
C PHE A 126 23.32 -8.75 6.14
N GLU A 127 24.64 -8.60 6.25
CA GLU A 127 25.24 -7.35 6.69
C GLU A 127 24.86 -6.18 5.78
N TRP A 128 24.84 -4.96 6.33
CA TRP A 128 24.55 -3.72 5.61
C TRP A 128 25.51 -3.46 4.45
N LYS A 129 26.76 -3.95 4.54
CA LYS A 129 27.77 -3.82 3.49
C LYS A 129 27.75 -4.96 2.46
N SER A 130 26.94 -5.99 2.68
CA SER A 130 26.88 -7.13 1.76
C SER A 130 26.31 -6.72 0.41
N VAL A 131 26.92 -7.20 -0.67
CA VAL A 131 26.44 -6.98 -2.06
C VAL A 131 24.98 -7.43 -2.21
N LYS A 132 24.59 -8.50 -1.50
CA LYS A 132 23.22 -9.03 -1.51
C LYS A 132 22.19 -8.08 -0.90
N THR A 133 22.63 -7.14 -0.07
CA THR A 133 21.78 -6.09 0.53
C THR A 133 21.85 -4.81 -0.30
N VAL A 134 23.05 -4.37 -0.67
CA VAL A 134 23.28 -3.08 -1.35
C VAL A 134 22.80 -3.09 -2.80
N ALA A 135 23.00 -4.18 -3.54
CA ALA A 135 22.57 -4.25 -4.94
C ALA A 135 21.05 -4.06 -5.12
N PRO A 136 20.17 -4.79 -4.40
CA PRO A 136 18.73 -4.53 -4.48
C PRO A 136 18.34 -3.16 -3.90
N LEU A 137 19.09 -2.62 -2.93
CA LEU A 137 18.82 -1.27 -2.40
C LEU A 137 18.99 -0.20 -3.47
N VAL A 138 20.15 -0.19 -4.13
CA VAL A 138 20.48 0.79 -5.17
C VAL A 138 19.61 0.58 -6.40
N ALA A 139 19.41 -0.67 -6.83
CA ALA A 139 18.50 -0.97 -7.93
C ALA A 139 17.09 -0.46 -7.64
N GLY A 140 16.55 -0.67 -6.44
CA GLY A 140 15.24 -0.16 -6.04
C GLY A 140 15.14 1.37 -6.13
N ILE A 141 16.15 2.09 -5.63
CA ILE A 141 16.23 3.56 -5.71
C ILE A 141 16.25 4.02 -7.17
N VAL A 142 17.05 3.38 -8.02
CA VAL A 142 17.15 3.73 -9.46
C VAL A 142 15.83 3.52 -10.19
N HIS A 143 15.14 2.38 -9.95
CA HIS A 143 13.83 2.13 -10.57
C HIS A 143 12.76 3.13 -10.12
N ILE A 144 12.77 3.53 -8.84
CA ILE A 144 11.86 4.55 -8.32
C ILE A 144 12.17 5.92 -8.93
N ALA A 145 13.45 6.31 -9.00
CA ALA A 145 13.86 7.58 -9.62
C ALA A 145 13.48 7.64 -11.10
N LEU A 146 13.69 6.54 -11.84
CA LEU A 146 13.29 6.42 -13.24
C LEU A 146 11.76 6.47 -13.42
N ALA A 147 10.99 5.98 -12.46
CA ALA A 147 9.52 6.01 -12.54
C ALA A 147 8.92 7.40 -12.23
N ILE A 148 9.69 8.31 -11.64
CA ILE A 148 9.26 9.67 -11.28
C ILE A 148 9.63 10.69 -12.39
N LEU A 149 10.69 10.42 -13.15
CA LEU A 149 11.12 11.19 -14.34
C LEU A 149 10.18 10.98 -15.52
#